data_AF-A0A2A6BCX3-F1
#
_entry.id   AF-A0A2A6BCX3-F1
#
_cell.length_a   1.000
_cell.length_b   1.000
_cell.length_c   1.000
_cell.angle_alpha   90.00
_cell.angle_beta   90.00
_cell.angle_gamma   90.00
#
_symmetry.space_group_name_H-M   'P 1'
#
loop_
_entity.id
_entity.type
_entity.pdbx_description
1 polymer ?
#
loop_
_entity_poly.entity_id
_entity_poly.type
_entity_poly.pdbx_seq_one_letter_code
_entity_poly.pdbx_strand_id
1 'polypeptide(L)'
;MEHVTHLVEEVQAAYDARDPSILPWWANICIGMIIATVFNHLVVDYRLRGALWWRLYQGFYKVAAKFPIYVKGMVQDDEFDSLSELAKAKVDIRKTVHDEDTAEGWTLAIPQKGLTPEEILDKQIKYSTKQANGRVDLKKPDYLNGDVSGAVFNTERSEDEIYLIKEMFGRLAFSNPLWPKIFPDVRKMETEVVSMTIELLHGDKNVCGTMTAGGSMSILQAVIACRNKAFDNGVNWPEM
;
A
#
# COMPACT_ATOMS: atom_id res chain seq x y z
N MET A 1 -6.79 -30.98 23.47
CA MET A 1 -7.99 -30.52 22.72
C MET A 1 -9.24 -31.28 23.15
N GLU A 2 -9.17 -32.60 23.40
CA GLU A 2 -10.32 -33.43 23.81
C GLU A 2 -11.03 -32.98 25.10
N HIS A 3 -10.28 -32.50 26.10
CA HIS A 3 -10.87 -31.98 27.34
C HIS A 3 -11.69 -30.69 27.17
N VAL A 4 -11.36 -29.88 26.15
CA VAL A 4 -12.06 -28.60 25.90
C VAL A 4 -13.34 -28.86 25.12
N THR A 5 -13.31 -29.80 24.17
CA THR A 5 -14.50 -30.24 23.43
C THR A 5 -15.55 -30.87 24.35
N HIS A 6 -15.15 -31.70 25.32
CA HIS A 6 -16.08 -32.29 26.30
C HIS A 6 -16.78 -31.23 27.15
N LEU A 7 -16.03 -30.24 27.63
CA LEU A 7 -16.56 -29.11 28.41
C LEU A 7 -17.53 -28.25 27.59
N VAL A 8 -17.26 -28.05 26.30
CA VAL A 8 -18.15 -27.30 25.40
C VAL A 8 -19.44 -28.07 25.12
N GLU A 9 -19.36 -29.39 24.94
CA GLU A 9 -20.52 -30.26 24.72
C GLU A 9 -21.41 -30.34 25.98
N GLU A 10 -20.82 -30.43 27.17
CA GLU A 10 -21.57 -30.40 28.44
C GLU A 10 -22.25 -29.05 28.68
N VAL A 11 -21.58 -27.94 28.36
CA VAL A 11 -22.17 -26.59 28.49
C VAL A 11 -23.28 -26.37 27.46
N GLN A 12 -23.12 -26.88 26.23
CA GLN A 12 -24.16 -26.82 25.19
C GLN A 12 -25.37 -27.68 25.55
N ALA A 13 -25.16 -28.90 26.07
CA ALA A 13 -26.24 -29.76 26.55
C ALA A 13 -27.00 -29.15 27.74
N ALA A 14 -26.29 -28.48 28.66
CA ALA A 14 -26.91 -27.75 29.77
C ALA A 14 -27.67 -26.50 29.30
N TYR A 15 -27.25 -25.87 28.19
CA TYR A 15 -27.94 -24.74 27.58
C TYR A 15 -29.22 -25.18 26.85
N ASP A 16 -29.17 -26.30 26.12
CA ASP A 16 -30.28 -26.82 25.34
C ASP A 16 -31.36 -27.50 26.20
N ALA A 17 -30.99 -28.03 27.37
CA ALA A 17 -31.91 -28.61 28.36
C ALA A 17 -32.67 -27.57 29.22
N ARG A 18 -32.53 -26.26 28.93
CA ARG A 18 -33.00 -25.17 29.78
C ARG A 18 -34.45 -24.75 29.49
N ASP A 19 -35.24 -24.58 30.56
CA ASP A 19 -36.55 -23.91 30.51
C ASP A 19 -36.36 -22.38 30.28
N PRO A 20 -36.87 -21.80 29.17
CA PRO A 20 -36.72 -20.38 28.84
C PRO A 20 -37.34 -19.42 29.87
N SER A 21 -38.22 -19.91 30.76
CA SER A 21 -38.96 -19.08 31.72
C SER A 21 -38.21 -18.75 33.02
N ILE A 22 -37.09 -19.42 33.31
CA ILE A 22 -36.50 -19.42 34.67
C ILE A 22 -35.28 -18.51 34.81
N LEU A 23 -34.56 -18.18 33.74
CA LEU A 23 -33.29 -17.45 33.89
C LEU A 23 -33.44 -16.02 33.34
N PRO A 24 -33.38 -14.99 34.20
CA PRO A 24 -33.60 -13.61 33.80
C PRO A 24 -32.56 -13.12 32.80
N TRP A 25 -32.92 -12.12 32.01
CA TRP A 25 -32.04 -11.46 31.02
C TRP A 25 -30.66 -11.06 31.57
N TRP A 26 -30.55 -10.75 32.87
CA TRP A 26 -29.27 -10.42 33.53
C TRP A 26 -28.29 -11.60 33.55
N ALA A 27 -28.76 -12.84 33.55
CA ALA A 27 -27.88 -14.02 33.58
C ALA A 27 -27.13 -14.20 32.25
N ASN A 28 -27.76 -13.85 31.12
CA ASN A 28 -27.09 -13.82 29.82
C ASN A 28 -26.01 -12.73 29.77
N ILE A 29 -26.23 -11.59 30.43
CA ILE A 29 -25.23 -10.51 30.55
C ILE A 29 -24.04 -10.99 31.40
N CYS A 30 -24.29 -11.66 32.52
CA CYS A 30 -23.22 -12.22 33.37
C CYS A 30 -22.37 -13.25 32.62
N ILE A 31 -22.99 -14.14 31.83
CA ILE A 31 -22.27 -15.12 31.01
C ILE A 31 -21.43 -14.41 29.94
N GLY A 32 -22.00 -13.40 29.25
CA GLY A 32 -21.27 -12.60 28.27
C GLY A 32 -20.06 -11.87 28.88
N MET A 33 -20.21 -11.30 30.08
CA MET A 33 -19.11 -10.65 30.79
C MET A 33 -18.02 -11.65 31.18
N ILE A 34 -18.37 -12.83 31.67
CA ILE A 34 -17.38 -13.87 32.03
C ILE A 34 -16.61 -14.33 30.78
N ILE A 35 -17.29 -14.57 29.66
CA ILE A 35 -16.64 -14.94 28.40
C ILE A 35 -15.72 -13.81 27.93
N ALA A 36 -16.16 -12.55 28.00
CA ALA A 36 -15.35 -11.40 27.63
C ALA A 36 -14.12 -11.25 28.54
N THR A 37 -14.25 -11.45 29.85
CA THR A 37 -13.13 -11.39 30.80
C THR A 37 -12.15 -12.54 30.59
N VAL A 38 -12.63 -13.77 30.38
CA VAL A 38 -11.77 -14.93 30.08
C VAL A 38 -11.08 -14.75 28.73
N PHE A 39 -11.77 -14.25 27.71
CA PHE A 39 -11.18 -13.90 26.43
C PHE A 39 -10.13 -12.80 26.57
N ASN A 40 -10.43 -11.73 27.32
CA ASN A 40 -9.49 -10.64 27.57
C ASN A 40 -8.26 -11.14 28.35
N HIS A 41 -8.45 -12.01 29.35
CA HIS A 41 -7.36 -12.60 30.13
C HIS A 41 -6.50 -13.55 29.27
N LEU A 42 -7.10 -14.36 28.40
CA LEU A 42 -6.36 -15.21 27.46
C LEU A 42 -5.66 -14.42 26.36
N VAL A 43 -6.18 -13.28 25.93
CA VAL A 43 -5.61 -12.46 24.86
C VAL A 43 -4.55 -11.48 25.37
N VAL A 44 -4.79 -10.84 26.52
CA VAL A 44 -3.89 -9.84 27.12
C VAL A 44 -2.74 -10.51 27.88
N ASP A 45 -3.00 -11.55 28.68
CA ASP A 45 -1.93 -12.16 29.51
C ASP A 45 -1.08 -13.19 28.76
N TYR A 46 -1.65 -13.95 27.81
CA TYR A 46 -0.86 -14.90 27.01
C TYR A 46 -0.26 -14.29 25.73
N ARG A 47 -0.51 -13.00 25.44
CA ARG A 47 0.07 -12.23 24.32
C ARG A 47 0.20 -13.01 23.01
N LEU A 48 -0.81 -13.78 22.64
CA LEU A 48 -0.81 -14.55 21.39
C LEU A 48 -0.86 -13.55 20.22
N ARG A 49 0.23 -13.42 19.43
CA ARG A 49 0.30 -12.63 18.18
C ARG A 49 0.66 -13.53 16.99
N GLY A 50 0.08 -13.26 15.81
CA GLY A 50 0.31 -13.99 14.54
C GLY A 50 -0.98 -14.52 13.90
N ALA A 51 -0.87 -15.44 12.93
CA ALA A 51 -2.02 -16.03 12.24
C ALA A 51 -3.04 -16.70 13.20
N LEU A 52 -2.58 -17.15 14.38
CA LEU A 52 -3.44 -17.72 15.42
C LEU A 52 -4.31 -16.64 16.10
N TRP A 53 -3.77 -15.45 16.38
CA TRP A 53 -4.54 -14.30 16.88
C TRP A 53 -5.66 -13.93 15.91
N TRP A 54 -5.33 -13.82 14.62
CA TRP A 54 -6.32 -13.48 13.59
C TRP A 54 -7.40 -14.55 13.49
N ARG A 55 -7.04 -15.84 13.58
CA ARG A 55 -7.99 -16.96 13.58
C ARG A 55 -8.91 -16.96 14.80
N LEU A 56 -8.37 -16.67 15.99
CA LEU A 56 -9.14 -16.60 17.23
C LEU A 56 -10.04 -15.36 17.27
N TYR A 57 -9.55 -14.21 16.81
CA TYR A 57 -10.30 -12.98 16.69
C TYR A 57 -11.47 -13.12 15.70
N GLN A 58 -11.20 -13.66 14.51
CA GLN A 58 -12.23 -13.98 13.51
C GLN A 58 -13.23 -15.03 14.03
N GLY A 59 -12.77 -16.01 14.79
CA GLY A 59 -13.61 -17.01 15.45
C GLY A 59 -14.55 -16.40 16.49
N PHE A 60 -14.01 -15.57 17.38
CA PHE A 60 -14.78 -14.80 18.37
C PHE A 60 -15.79 -13.89 17.68
N TYR A 61 -15.37 -13.15 16.66
CA TYR A 61 -16.25 -12.24 15.92
C TYR A 61 -17.41 -12.98 15.24
N LYS A 62 -17.16 -14.16 14.66
CA LYS A 62 -18.21 -15.04 14.10
C LYS A 62 -19.20 -15.54 15.16
N VAL A 63 -18.74 -15.77 16.39
CA VAL A 63 -19.59 -16.20 17.51
C VAL A 63 -20.37 -15.01 18.08
N ALA A 64 -19.71 -13.85 18.26
CA ALA A 64 -20.33 -12.62 18.72
C ALA A 64 -21.41 -12.12 17.73
N ALA A 65 -21.15 -12.22 16.42
CA ALA A 65 -22.12 -11.87 15.37
C ALA A 65 -23.34 -12.82 15.30
N LYS A 66 -23.30 -13.99 15.95
CA LYS A 66 -24.45 -14.89 16.09
C LYS A 66 -25.38 -14.48 17.24
N PHE A 67 -24.97 -13.59 18.15
CA PHE A 67 -25.85 -13.08 19.20
C PHE A 67 -26.83 -12.04 18.64
N PRO A 68 -28.15 -12.17 18.88
CA PRO A 68 -29.13 -11.48 18.06
C PRO A 68 -29.39 -10.05 18.54
N ILE A 69 -29.52 -9.16 17.55
CA ILE A 69 -30.04 -7.78 17.55
C ILE A 69 -28.97 -6.68 17.50
N TYR A 70 -28.17 -6.46 18.55
CA TYR A 70 -27.32 -5.25 18.59
C TYR A 70 -26.02 -5.34 17.78
N VAL A 71 -25.31 -6.48 17.83
CA VAL A 71 -24.03 -6.63 17.11
C VAL A 71 -24.27 -6.83 15.61
N LYS A 72 -25.35 -7.51 15.24
CA LYS A 72 -25.65 -7.81 13.83
C LYS A 72 -26.03 -6.57 13.01
N GLY A 73 -26.71 -5.59 13.61
CA GLY A 73 -27.02 -4.31 12.95
C GLY A 73 -25.76 -3.48 12.72
N MET A 74 -24.97 -3.24 13.78
CA MET A 74 -23.77 -2.39 13.70
C MET A 74 -22.72 -2.92 12.71
N VAL A 75 -22.51 -4.24 12.67
CA VAL A 75 -21.53 -4.86 11.76
C VAL A 75 -21.99 -4.82 10.30
N GLN A 76 -23.29 -5.01 10.06
CA GLN A 76 -23.83 -4.93 8.70
C GLN A 76 -23.83 -3.50 8.17
N ASP A 77 -24.11 -2.52 9.03
CA ASP A 77 -24.11 -1.10 8.67
C ASP A 77 -22.68 -0.61 8.33
N ASP A 78 -21.67 -0.94 9.15
CA ASP A 78 -20.27 -0.56 8.89
C ASP A 78 -19.69 -1.24 7.63
N GLU A 79 -19.98 -2.53 7.41
CA GLU A 79 -19.53 -3.27 6.22
C GLU A 79 -20.21 -2.73 4.95
N PHE A 80 -21.51 -2.43 5.02
CA PHE A 80 -22.27 -1.85 3.92
C PHE A 80 -21.79 -0.43 3.56
N ASP A 81 -21.54 0.42 4.56
CA ASP A 81 -21.03 1.78 4.35
C ASP A 81 -19.64 1.77 3.71
N SER A 82 -18.73 0.91 4.18
CA SER A 82 -17.38 0.78 3.60
C SER A 82 -17.40 0.33 2.14
N LEU A 83 -18.28 -0.62 1.80
CA LEU A 83 -18.46 -1.09 0.42
C LEU A 83 -19.08 -0.01 -0.47
N SER A 84 -19.98 0.81 0.08
CA SER A 84 -20.60 1.93 -0.63
C SER A 84 -19.59 3.04 -0.96
N GLU A 85 -18.69 3.38 -0.04
CA GLU A 85 -17.64 4.39 -0.24
C GLU A 85 -16.58 3.88 -1.23
N LEU A 86 -16.21 2.60 -1.15
CA LEU A 86 -15.34 1.97 -2.16
C LEU A 86 -15.97 1.98 -3.55
N ALA A 87 -17.29 1.78 -3.66
CA ALA A 87 -18.00 1.85 -4.93
C ALA A 87 -17.97 3.28 -5.52
N LYS A 88 -18.22 4.30 -4.69
CA LYS A 88 -18.12 5.72 -5.10
C LYS A 88 -16.70 6.06 -5.54
N ALA A 89 -15.69 5.70 -4.74
CA ALA A 89 -14.29 5.93 -5.07
C ALA A 89 -13.89 5.26 -6.40
N LYS A 90 -14.36 4.04 -6.67
CA LYS A 90 -14.12 3.38 -7.97
C LYS A 90 -14.74 4.12 -9.14
N VAL A 91 -15.95 4.66 -8.98
CA VAL A 91 -16.61 5.46 -10.01
C VAL A 91 -15.86 6.77 -10.24
N ASP A 92 -15.45 7.45 -9.17
CA ASP A 92 -14.71 8.71 -9.24
C ASP A 92 -13.31 8.52 -9.84
N ILE A 93 -12.59 7.46 -9.46
CA ILE A 93 -11.31 7.09 -10.09
C ILE A 93 -11.53 6.80 -11.57
N ARG A 94 -12.57 6.02 -11.91
CA ARG A 94 -12.83 5.69 -13.31
C ARG A 94 -13.08 6.95 -14.13
N LYS A 95 -13.86 7.88 -13.60
CA LYS A 95 -14.13 9.15 -14.25
C LYS A 95 -12.84 9.97 -14.38
N THR A 96 -12.14 10.22 -13.28
CA THR A 96 -10.94 11.08 -13.31
C THR A 96 -9.75 10.50 -14.10
N VAL A 97 -9.62 9.18 -14.18
CA VAL A 97 -8.47 8.52 -14.85
C VAL A 97 -8.81 8.09 -16.28
N HIS A 98 -10.04 7.60 -16.54
CA HIS A 98 -10.40 7.00 -17.83
C HIS A 98 -11.32 7.87 -18.70
N ASP A 99 -11.70 9.09 -18.27
CA ASP A 99 -12.52 10.00 -19.08
C ASP A 99 -11.87 10.34 -20.43
N GLU A 100 -10.55 10.22 -20.53
CA GLU A 100 -9.78 10.52 -21.74
C GLU A 100 -9.36 9.29 -22.55
N ASP A 101 -9.66 8.08 -22.08
CA ASP A 101 -9.35 6.81 -22.75
C ASP A 101 -10.29 6.54 -23.95
N THR A 102 -10.48 7.56 -24.78
CA THR A 102 -11.30 7.54 -26.00
C THR A 102 -10.49 7.18 -27.25
N ALA A 103 -9.16 7.12 -27.12
CA ALA A 103 -8.23 6.75 -28.18
C ALA A 103 -8.47 5.31 -28.66
N GLU A 104 -8.37 5.09 -29.98
CA GLU A 104 -8.64 3.79 -30.60
C GLU A 104 -7.76 2.66 -30.01
N GLY A 105 -8.42 1.60 -29.53
CA GLY A 105 -7.87 0.24 -29.38
C GLY A 105 -6.75 0.03 -28.36
N TRP A 106 -7.08 -0.56 -27.22
CA TRP A 106 -6.08 -1.08 -26.27
C TRP A 106 -5.24 -2.20 -26.90
N THR A 107 -3.92 -2.10 -26.81
CA THR A 107 -3.03 -3.22 -27.16
C THR A 107 -2.99 -4.20 -25.99
N LEU A 108 -3.87 -5.21 -26.02
CA LEU A 108 -4.04 -6.19 -24.94
C LEU A 108 -3.22 -7.48 -25.12
N ALA A 109 -2.52 -7.61 -26.25
CA ALA A 109 -1.68 -8.75 -26.56
C ALA A 109 -0.37 -8.31 -27.21
N ILE A 110 0.69 -9.07 -26.99
CA ILE A 110 1.97 -8.87 -27.65
C ILE A 110 1.78 -9.13 -29.16
N PRO A 111 2.21 -8.21 -30.05
CA PRO A 111 2.12 -8.41 -31.49
C PRO A 111 2.87 -9.67 -31.93
N GLN A 112 2.28 -10.45 -32.85
CA GLN A 112 2.94 -11.65 -33.38
C GLN A 112 4.20 -11.35 -34.19
N LYS A 113 4.25 -10.15 -34.80
CA LYS A 113 5.41 -9.65 -35.53
C LYS A 113 5.96 -8.43 -34.79
N GLY A 114 7.28 -8.40 -34.59
CA GLY A 114 7.96 -7.24 -34.01
C GLY A 114 7.74 -5.99 -34.86
N LEU A 115 7.36 -4.91 -34.20
CA LEU A 115 7.23 -3.59 -34.82
C LEU A 115 8.61 -2.98 -35.03
N THR A 116 8.75 -2.16 -36.08
CA THR A 116 9.98 -1.37 -36.28
C THR A 116 10.05 -0.21 -35.28
N PRO A 117 11.25 0.35 -35.02
CA PRO A 117 11.38 1.54 -34.17
C PRO A 117 10.48 2.70 -34.64
N GLU A 118 10.36 2.92 -35.95
CA GLU A 118 9.52 3.97 -36.53
C GLU A 118 8.04 3.73 -36.25
N GLU A 119 7.57 2.48 -36.38
CA GLU A 119 6.18 2.11 -36.07
C GLU A 119 5.86 2.28 -34.58
N ILE A 120 6.83 1.99 -33.70
CA ILE A 120 6.68 2.19 -32.25
C ILE A 120 6.62 3.68 -31.93
N LEU A 121 7.49 4.48 -32.53
CA LEU A 121 7.52 5.94 -32.34
C LEU A 121 6.24 6.59 -32.89
N ASP A 122 5.74 6.17 -34.05
CA ASP A 122 4.45 6.63 -34.60
C ASP A 122 3.28 6.29 -33.65
N LYS A 123 3.26 5.07 -33.09
CA LYS A 123 2.31 4.71 -32.04
C LYS A 123 2.44 5.59 -30.80
N GLN A 124 3.67 5.85 -30.34
CA GLN A 124 3.90 6.72 -29.19
C GLN A 124 3.41 8.14 -29.46
N ILE A 125 3.59 8.68 -30.68
CA ILE A 125 3.09 10.00 -31.08
C ILE A 125 1.56 10.06 -30.97
N LYS A 126 0.84 8.99 -31.33
CA LYS A 126 -0.61 8.89 -31.14
C LYS A 126 -1.04 8.94 -29.68
N TYR A 127 -0.22 8.37 -28.78
CA TYR A 127 -0.41 8.51 -27.33
C TYR A 127 0.15 9.82 -26.76
N SER A 128 0.92 10.57 -27.55
CA SER A 128 1.56 11.80 -27.10
C SER A 128 0.60 12.98 -27.27
N THR A 129 0.52 13.79 -26.23
CA THR A 129 -0.34 14.97 -26.17
C THR A 129 0.31 16.22 -26.76
N LYS A 130 1.48 16.09 -27.42
CA LYS A 130 2.11 17.22 -28.13
C LYS A 130 1.30 17.49 -29.39
N GLN A 131 0.95 18.76 -29.61
CA GLN A 131 0.25 19.26 -30.80
C GLN A 131 1.10 19.18 -32.09
N ALA A 132 1.78 18.06 -32.33
CA ALA A 132 2.25 17.76 -33.67
C ALA A 132 1.03 17.22 -34.44
N ASN A 133 0.40 18.09 -35.23
CA ASN A 133 -0.60 17.76 -36.28
C ASN A 133 -2.09 17.91 -35.92
N GLY A 134 -2.44 18.62 -34.83
CA GLY A 134 -3.83 19.04 -34.57
C GLY A 134 -4.82 17.90 -34.22
N ARG A 135 -4.32 16.68 -33.96
CA ARG A 135 -5.08 15.59 -33.37
C ARG A 135 -4.56 15.34 -31.96
N VAL A 136 -5.44 15.42 -30.98
CA VAL A 136 -5.15 15.17 -29.56
C VAL A 136 -6.10 14.05 -29.15
N ASP A 137 -5.60 12.82 -29.10
CA ASP A 137 -6.41 11.66 -28.67
C ASP A 137 -6.43 11.52 -27.14
N LEU A 138 -5.48 12.14 -26.42
CA LEU A 138 -5.40 12.20 -24.95
C LEU A 138 -5.13 13.66 -24.51
N LYS A 139 -5.89 14.20 -23.56
CA LYS A 139 -5.88 15.63 -23.20
C LYS A 139 -5.13 15.86 -21.88
N LYS A 140 -3.82 16.15 -21.94
CA LYS A 140 -3.10 16.53 -20.71
C LYS A 140 -3.58 17.87 -20.13
N PRO A 141 -3.62 18.02 -18.79
CA PRO A 141 -3.63 19.33 -18.15
C PRO A 141 -2.43 20.17 -18.62
N ASP A 142 -2.64 21.47 -18.81
CA ASP A 142 -1.56 22.38 -19.23
C ASP A 142 -0.66 22.75 -18.04
N TYR A 143 0.19 21.81 -17.63
CA TYR A 143 1.13 22.02 -16.54
C TYR A 143 2.19 23.09 -16.84
N LEU A 144 2.39 23.47 -18.12
CA LEU A 144 3.38 24.50 -18.49
C LEU A 144 2.92 25.92 -18.14
N ASN A 145 1.62 26.14 -17.97
CA ASN A 145 1.08 27.42 -17.51
C ASN A 145 1.11 27.56 -15.98
N GLY A 146 1.58 26.53 -15.26
CA GLY A 146 1.60 26.53 -13.79
C GLY A 146 0.24 26.19 -13.15
N ASP A 147 -0.72 25.71 -13.94
CA ASP A 147 -2.07 25.35 -13.48
C ASP A 147 -2.11 24.01 -12.72
N VAL A 148 -0.98 23.32 -12.63
CA VAL A 148 -0.84 22.02 -11.95
C VAL A 148 0.10 22.16 -10.75
N SER A 149 -0.42 21.91 -9.56
CA SER A 149 0.36 21.94 -8.32
C SER A 149 1.30 20.74 -8.21
N GLY A 150 2.58 20.98 -7.96
CA GLY A 150 3.59 19.92 -7.89
C GLY A 150 3.78 19.25 -9.24
N ALA A 151 3.59 17.93 -9.30
CA ALA A 151 3.67 17.04 -10.48
C ALA A 151 4.94 17.12 -11.34
N VAL A 152 5.24 18.27 -11.92
CA VAL A 152 6.39 18.55 -12.79
C VAL A 152 7.16 19.74 -12.23
N PHE A 153 8.33 19.48 -11.64
CA PHE A 153 9.11 20.50 -10.91
C PHE A 153 9.98 21.38 -11.81
N ASN A 154 10.21 20.97 -13.05
CA ASN A 154 10.96 21.76 -14.02
C ASN A 154 10.31 21.69 -15.40
N THR A 155 10.42 22.76 -16.18
CA THR A 155 9.67 22.89 -17.43
C THR A 155 10.44 22.29 -18.61
N GLU A 156 9.73 21.65 -19.55
CA GLU A 156 10.29 21.23 -20.85
C GLU A 156 10.57 22.42 -21.80
N ARG A 157 10.88 23.61 -21.25
CA ARG A 157 11.23 24.82 -22.02
C ARG A 157 12.75 24.97 -22.18
N SER A 158 13.55 24.34 -21.34
CA SER A 158 15.01 24.39 -21.41
C SER A 158 15.55 23.36 -22.40
N GLU A 159 16.00 23.80 -23.57
CA GLU A 159 16.60 22.93 -24.57
C GLU A 159 17.88 22.25 -24.05
N ASP A 160 18.69 22.99 -23.28
CA ASP A 160 19.95 22.49 -22.70
C ASP A 160 19.70 21.36 -21.69
N GLU A 161 18.69 21.50 -20.85
CA GLU A 161 18.33 20.46 -19.87
C GLU A 161 17.76 19.21 -20.56
N ILE A 162 16.89 19.41 -21.55
CA ILE A 162 16.35 18.31 -22.35
C ILE A 162 17.48 17.56 -23.06
N TYR A 163 18.44 18.29 -23.64
CA TYR A 163 19.62 17.71 -24.29
C TYR A 163 20.44 16.90 -23.29
N LEU A 164 20.75 17.47 -22.12
CA LEU A 164 21.51 16.80 -21.06
C LEU A 164 20.84 15.49 -20.61
N ILE A 165 19.54 15.52 -20.29
CA ILE A 165 18.80 14.36 -19.82
C ILE A 165 18.79 13.25 -20.89
N LYS A 166 18.52 13.60 -22.16
CA LYS A 166 18.52 12.64 -23.27
C LYS A 166 19.88 11.98 -23.46
N GLU A 167 20.94 12.77 -23.49
CA GLU A 167 22.31 12.26 -23.68
C GLU A 167 22.75 11.38 -22.51
N MET A 168 22.44 11.76 -21.27
CA MET A 168 22.79 10.97 -20.09
C MET A 168 22.04 9.65 -20.03
N PHE A 169 20.72 9.66 -20.26
CA PHE A 169 19.94 8.42 -20.32
C PHE A 169 20.42 7.50 -21.45
N GLY A 170 20.70 8.04 -22.64
CA GLY A 170 21.21 7.26 -23.77
C GLY A 170 22.54 6.56 -23.45
N ARG A 171 23.45 7.26 -22.76
CA ARG A 171 24.77 6.72 -22.38
C ARG A 171 24.70 5.65 -21.28
N LEU A 172 23.76 5.80 -20.34
CA LEU A 172 23.65 4.94 -19.15
C LEU A 172 22.49 3.95 -19.20
N ALA A 173 21.79 3.82 -20.33
CA ALA A 173 20.58 3.01 -20.49
C ALA A 173 20.73 1.53 -20.06
N PHE A 174 21.94 0.98 -20.19
CA PHE A 174 22.26 -0.41 -19.84
C PHE A 174 23.08 -0.55 -18.56
N SER A 175 23.27 0.55 -17.83
CA SER A 175 23.95 0.51 -16.54
C SER A 175 23.10 -0.17 -15.47
N ASN A 176 23.74 -0.87 -14.53
CA ASN A 176 23.05 -1.54 -13.44
C ASN A 176 23.87 -1.44 -12.13
N PRO A 177 23.47 -0.58 -11.18
CA PRO A 177 24.17 -0.38 -9.90
C PRO A 177 24.33 -1.64 -9.04
N LEU A 178 23.57 -2.71 -9.31
CA LEU A 178 23.75 -4.01 -8.65
C LEU A 178 25.15 -4.60 -8.88
N TRP A 179 25.81 -4.22 -9.98
CA TRP A 179 27.13 -4.73 -10.37
C TRP A 179 28.19 -3.61 -10.41
N PRO A 180 28.58 -3.02 -9.26
CA PRO A 180 29.42 -1.82 -9.21
C PRO A 180 30.85 -2.00 -9.76
N LYS A 181 31.32 -3.25 -9.90
CA LYS A 181 32.59 -3.56 -10.55
C LYS A 181 32.52 -3.44 -12.08
N ILE A 182 31.34 -3.70 -12.65
CA ILE A 182 31.07 -3.60 -14.10
C ILE A 182 30.69 -2.15 -14.45
N PHE A 183 29.98 -1.46 -13.54
CA PHE A 183 29.51 -0.08 -13.72
C PHE A 183 30.10 0.87 -12.66
N PRO A 184 31.42 1.11 -12.68
CA PRO A 184 32.08 1.97 -11.70
C PRO A 184 31.73 3.45 -11.85
N ASP A 185 31.30 3.85 -13.05
CA ASP A 185 30.80 5.18 -13.39
C ASP A 185 29.56 5.54 -12.59
N VAL A 186 28.51 4.71 -12.64
CA VAL A 186 27.27 4.95 -11.88
C VAL A 186 27.53 4.90 -10.38
N ARG A 187 28.33 3.92 -9.91
CA ARG A 187 28.72 3.85 -8.50
C ARG A 187 29.41 5.14 -8.03
N LYS A 188 30.25 5.75 -8.88
CA LYS A 188 30.92 7.02 -8.57
C LYS A 188 29.92 8.18 -8.54
N MET A 189 29.07 8.30 -9.55
CA MET A 189 28.04 9.34 -9.62
C MET A 189 27.08 9.29 -8.43
N GLU A 190 26.60 8.10 -8.03
CA GLU A 190 25.75 7.95 -6.84
C GLU A 190 26.45 8.43 -5.56
N THR A 191 27.75 8.12 -5.41
CA THR A 191 28.54 8.56 -4.26
C THR A 191 28.68 10.09 -4.23
N GLU A 192 28.91 10.71 -5.39
CA GLU A 192 29.06 12.16 -5.51
C GLU A 192 27.74 12.89 -5.22
N VAL A 193 26.61 12.40 -5.73
CA VAL A 193 25.28 12.97 -5.45
C VAL A 193 24.95 12.88 -3.95
N VAL A 194 25.21 11.74 -3.32
CA VAL A 194 25.02 11.59 -1.87
C VAL A 194 25.92 12.55 -1.10
N SER A 195 27.20 12.66 -1.48
CA SER A 195 28.15 13.57 -0.82
C SER A 195 27.74 15.04 -0.92
N MET A 196 27.33 15.50 -2.11
CA MET A 196 26.84 16.86 -2.32
C MET A 196 25.56 17.12 -1.50
N THR A 197 24.68 16.12 -1.38
CA THR A 197 23.46 16.24 -0.56
C THR A 197 23.78 16.34 0.94
N ILE A 198 24.75 15.56 1.42
CA ILE A 198 25.21 15.63 2.82
C ILE A 198 25.79 17.02 3.11
N GLU A 199 26.61 17.56 2.21
CA GLU A 199 27.16 18.91 2.34
C GLU A 199 26.06 19.98 2.32
N LEU A 200 25.11 19.89 1.39
CA LEU A 200 23.95 20.78 1.30
C LEU A 200 23.12 20.81 2.60
N LEU A 201 23.05 19.68 3.32
CA LEU A 201 22.34 19.54 4.58
C LEU A 201 23.25 19.68 5.81
N HIS A 202 24.48 20.19 5.63
CA HIS A 202 25.44 20.52 6.68
C HIS A 202 25.86 19.29 7.53
N GLY A 203 25.92 18.11 6.93
CA GLY A 203 26.37 16.89 7.59
C GLY A 203 27.87 16.89 7.89
N ASP A 204 28.26 16.19 8.95
CA ASP A 204 29.67 15.99 9.31
C ASP A 204 30.24 14.70 8.68
N LYS A 205 31.50 14.38 9.00
CA LYS A 205 32.19 13.17 8.51
C LYS A 205 31.55 11.84 8.94
N ASN A 206 30.62 11.86 9.90
CA ASN A 206 29.94 10.68 10.40
C ASN A 206 28.61 10.44 9.68
N VAL A 207 28.12 11.42 8.91
CA VAL A 207 26.92 11.30 8.10
C VAL A 207 27.22 10.49 6.85
N CYS A 208 26.32 9.57 6.50
CA CYS A 208 26.36 8.79 5.27
C CYS A 208 24.94 8.70 4.68
N GLY A 209 24.83 8.16 3.47
CA GLY A 209 23.55 8.01 2.78
C GLY A 209 23.60 7.04 1.63
N THR A 210 22.45 6.83 1.00
CA THR A 210 22.29 6.02 -0.20
C THR A 210 21.25 6.66 -1.12
N MET A 211 21.38 6.42 -2.43
CA MET A 211 20.34 6.75 -3.39
C MET A 211 19.15 5.82 -3.22
N THR A 212 17.95 6.32 -3.52
CA THR A 212 16.69 5.55 -3.53
C THR A 212 15.88 5.90 -4.78
N ALA A 213 14.84 5.12 -5.08
CA ALA A 213 13.98 5.37 -6.23
C ALA A 213 13.08 6.61 -6.08
N GLY A 214 12.94 7.16 -4.87
CA GLY A 214 12.06 8.30 -4.60
C GLY A 214 11.74 8.48 -3.12
N GLY A 215 11.01 9.56 -2.79
CA GLY A 215 10.76 9.98 -1.41
C GLY A 215 10.12 8.92 -0.53
N SER A 216 9.12 8.18 -1.03
CA SER A 216 8.47 7.11 -0.27
C SER A 216 9.44 5.99 0.13
N MET A 217 10.36 5.62 -0.76
CA MET A 217 11.37 4.61 -0.48
C MET A 217 12.40 5.13 0.53
N SER A 218 12.79 6.40 0.44
CA SER A 218 13.67 7.04 1.45
C SER A 218 13.05 7.02 2.85
N ILE A 219 11.78 7.39 2.97
CA ILE A 219 11.06 7.36 4.25
C ILE A 219 10.99 5.93 4.79
N LEU A 220 10.58 4.97 3.96
CA LEU A 220 10.48 3.58 4.35
C LEU A 220 11.81 3.00 4.81
N GLN A 221 12.91 3.28 4.10
CA GLN A 221 14.24 2.84 4.50
C GLN A 221 14.68 3.44 5.84
N ALA A 222 14.40 4.73 6.08
CA ALA A 222 14.70 5.38 7.35
C ALA A 222 13.92 4.73 8.52
N VAL A 223 12.62 4.47 8.32
CA VAL A 223 11.77 3.79 9.30
C VAL A 223 12.27 2.37 9.59
N ILE A 224 12.61 1.60 8.55
CA ILE A 224 13.16 0.24 8.71
C ILE A 224 14.48 0.28 9.49
N ALA A 225 15.37 1.23 9.21
CA ALA A 225 16.63 1.39 9.92
C ALA A 225 16.39 1.70 11.41
N CYS A 226 15.49 2.64 11.72
CA CYS A 226 15.10 2.97 13.09
C CYS A 226 14.48 1.78 13.83
N ARG A 227 13.57 1.05 13.17
CA ARG A 227 12.93 -0.15 13.71
C ARG A 227 13.97 -1.22 14.05
N ASN A 228 14.90 -1.52 13.15
CA ASN A 228 15.96 -2.50 13.39
C ASN A 228 16.87 -2.07 14.54
N LYS A 229 17.23 -0.78 14.61
CA LYS A 229 17.99 -0.24 15.74
C LYS A 229 17.23 -0.36 17.08
N ALA A 230 15.91 -0.19 17.09
CA ALA A 230 15.10 -0.38 18.28
C ALA A 230 15.06 -1.86 18.72
N PHE A 231 14.98 -2.79 17.76
CA PHE A 231 15.12 -4.23 18.03
C PHE A 231 16.48 -4.55 18.68
N ASP A 232 17.58 -4.03 18.14
CA ASP A 232 18.93 -4.23 18.68
C ASP A 232 19.07 -3.67 20.12
N ASN A 233 18.27 -2.66 20.46
CA ASN A 233 18.21 -2.07 21.80
C ASN A 233 17.21 -2.75 22.75
N GLY A 234 16.65 -3.91 22.38
CA GLY A 234 15.78 -4.72 23.24
C GLY A 234 14.30 -4.35 23.20
N VAL A 235 13.86 -3.52 22.25
CA VAL A 235 12.44 -3.30 22.01
C VAL A 235 11.91 -4.52 21.24
N ASN A 236 11.02 -5.29 21.87
CA ASN A 236 10.55 -6.55 21.29
C ASN A 236 9.56 -6.37 20.12
N TRP A 237 8.92 -5.20 19.99
CA TRP A 237 7.86 -4.95 19.00
C TRP A 237 7.83 -3.49 18.49
N PRO A 238 8.93 -2.95 17.94
CA PRO A 238 8.91 -1.64 17.31
C PRO A 238 8.02 -1.68 16.06
N GLU A 239 7.17 -0.67 15.92
CA GLU A 239 6.28 -0.51 14.78
C GLU A 239 7.07 -0.06 13.52
N MET A 240 6.44 -0.22 12.35
CA MET A 240 6.83 0.47 11.12
C MET A 240 5.94 1.70 10.95
#